data_AF-A0A382GHN7-F1
#
_entry.id   AF-A0A382GHN7-F1
#
_cell.length_a   1.000
_cell.length_b   1.000
_cell.length_c   1.000
_cell.angle_alpha   90.00
_cell.angle_beta   90.00
_cell.angle_gamma   90.00
#
_symmetry.space_group_name_H-M   'P 1'
#
loop_
_entity.id
_entity.type
_entity.pdbx_description
1 polymer ?
#
loop_
_entity_poly.entity_id
_entity_poly.type
_entity_poly.pdbx_seq_one_letter_code
_entity_poly.pdbx_strand_id
1 'polypeptide(L)'
;MTIPEPRLAKRGFAALCLTGFVCLALCPLGIPAADLAWDDGPGHRSAPLRVAGTGDAGFERLPPALTGLDFTNRLFGEMFLTNAVAHNGAGVAASDVDGDGLCDLYFANLQGTNRLYRNLGGWKFADITGPAGVGCAGQLSTGAAFADVNGDGHTDLLVNGITAGTRLFVNDGRGRFAESADTGLARADAA
;
A
#
# COMPACT_ATOMS: atom_id res chain seq x y z
N MET A 1 3.70 -26.33 23.50
CA MET A 1 4.49 -25.11 23.75
C MET A 1 3.54 -23.94 23.55
N THR A 2 3.02 -23.42 24.66
CA THR A 2 1.90 -22.46 24.70
C THR A 2 2.41 -21.02 24.53
N ILE A 3 1.89 -20.32 23.52
CA ILE A 3 2.19 -18.92 23.23
C ILE A 3 1.37 -18.04 24.19
N PRO A 4 1.97 -17.10 24.93
CA PRO A 4 1.20 -16.22 25.83
C PRO A 4 0.48 -15.11 25.04
N GLU A 5 -0.78 -14.85 25.40
CA GLU A 5 -1.59 -13.77 24.82
C GLU A 5 -1.13 -12.35 25.24
N PRO A 6 -1.36 -11.34 24.39
CA PRO A 6 -1.01 -9.95 24.71
C PRO A 6 -1.91 -9.36 25.80
N ARG A 7 -1.29 -8.72 26.79
CA ARG A 7 -1.98 -8.06 27.91
C ARG A 7 -2.66 -6.76 27.44
N LEU A 8 -3.97 -6.81 27.22
CA LEU A 8 -4.80 -5.63 27.06
C LEU A 8 -5.08 -5.01 28.45
N ALA A 9 -4.46 -3.87 28.75
CA ALA A 9 -4.73 -3.13 29.99
C ALA A 9 -6.13 -2.48 29.93
N LYS A 10 -7.12 -3.12 30.56
CA LYS A 10 -8.43 -2.51 30.84
C LYS A 10 -8.27 -1.41 31.89
N ARG A 11 -8.40 -0.14 31.50
CA ARG A 11 -8.71 0.94 32.43
C ARG A 11 -10.19 1.29 32.27
N GLY A 12 -11.00 0.79 33.20
CA GLY A 12 -12.35 1.30 33.42
C GLY A 12 -12.27 2.64 34.13
N PHE A 13 -13.05 3.61 33.66
CA PHE A 13 -13.38 4.80 34.44
C PHE A 13 -14.90 4.95 34.46
N ALA A 14 -15.43 4.97 35.67
CA ALA A 14 -16.84 5.12 35.98
C ALA A 14 -17.31 6.53 35.62
N ALA A 15 -18.54 6.61 35.14
CA ALA A 15 -19.28 7.84 34.93
C ALA A 15 -19.53 8.57 36.26
N LEU A 16 -19.31 9.88 36.29
CA LEU A 16 -19.94 10.77 37.28
C LEU A 16 -20.53 11.97 36.52
N CYS A 17 -21.84 12.09 36.62
CA CYS A 17 -22.65 13.15 36.07
C CYS A 17 -22.95 14.14 37.21
N LEU A 18 -22.62 15.45 37.07
CA LEU A 18 -23.52 16.59 37.30
C LEU A 18 -22.77 17.95 37.29
N THR A 19 -23.20 18.82 36.36
CA THR A 19 -23.41 20.29 36.47
C THR A 19 -22.31 21.23 36.98
N GLY A 20 -21.94 22.21 36.15
CA GLY A 20 -21.40 23.49 36.62
C GLY A 20 -20.72 24.33 35.54
N PHE A 21 -21.45 25.26 34.93
CA PHE A 21 -20.92 26.37 34.13
C PHE A 21 -19.75 27.06 34.86
N VAL A 22 -18.58 27.14 34.22
CA VAL A 22 -17.55 28.21 34.27
C VAL A 22 -16.25 27.62 33.72
N CYS A 23 -15.90 28.02 32.49
CA CYS A 23 -14.53 28.29 32.03
C CYS A 23 -14.55 28.55 30.52
N LEU A 24 -15.22 29.65 30.13
CA LEU A 24 -15.08 30.22 28.80
C LEU A 24 -13.79 31.08 28.78
N ALA A 25 -12.62 30.42 28.82
CA ALA A 25 -11.30 31.02 28.54
C ALA A 25 -10.18 29.96 28.60
N LEU A 26 -10.32 28.85 27.87
CA LEU A 26 -9.13 28.08 27.46
C LEU A 26 -8.75 28.58 26.08
N CYS A 27 -7.95 29.65 26.12
CA CYS A 27 -7.07 30.09 25.04
C CYS A 27 -6.57 28.86 24.27
N PRO A 28 -6.65 28.80 22.92
CA PRO A 28 -5.80 27.88 22.21
C PRO A 28 -4.41 28.48 22.34
N LEU A 29 -3.73 28.22 23.46
CA LEU A 29 -2.28 28.21 23.46
C LEU A 29 -1.90 27.01 22.61
N GLY A 30 -2.07 27.17 21.28
CA GLY A 30 -1.27 26.42 20.34
C GLY A 30 0.14 26.57 20.85
N ILE A 31 0.76 25.45 21.21
CA ILE A 31 2.19 25.43 21.45
C ILE A 31 2.77 26.05 20.18
N PRO A 32 3.42 27.23 20.24
CA PRO A 32 4.04 27.75 19.05
C PRO A 32 5.02 26.66 18.62
N ALA A 33 4.79 26.08 17.44
CA ALA A 33 5.78 25.21 16.85
C ALA A 33 7.05 26.05 16.84
N ALA A 34 8.06 25.66 17.61
CA ALA A 34 9.30 26.41 17.67
C ALA A 34 9.78 26.54 16.23
N ASP A 35 9.97 27.78 15.77
CA ASP A 35 10.44 28.03 14.42
C ASP A 35 11.68 27.17 14.19
N LEU A 36 11.65 26.38 13.12
CA LEU A 36 12.78 25.55 12.75
C LEU A 36 14.01 26.46 12.61
N ALA A 37 15.15 26.02 13.14
CA ALA A 37 16.40 26.76 13.04
C ALA A 37 16.91 26.70 11.60
N TRP A 38 16.33 27.53 10.74
CA TRP A 38 16.62 27.57 9.32
C TRP A 38 18.01 28.14 9.05
N ASP A 39 18.73 27.45 8.17
CA ASP A 39 20.00 27.82 7.57
C ASP A 39 19.77 28.07 6.08
N ASP A 40 19.97 29.31 5.66
CA ASP A 40 19.75 29.78 4.29
C ASP A 40 21.07 29.76 3.52
N GLY A 41 21.20 28.83 2.57
CA GLY A 41 22.35 28.68 1.69
C GLY A 41 22.05 29.12 0.24
N PRO A 42 23.06 29.14 -0.66
CA PRO A 42 22.83 29.50 -2.05
C PRO A 42 21.87 28.49 -2.72
N GLY A 43 20.64 28.93 -2.99
CA GLY A 43 19.61 28.13 -3.67
C GLY A 43 18.91 27.08 -2.80
N HIS A 44 19.12 27.06 -1.48
CA HIS A 44 18.43 26.13 -0.59
C HIS A 44 18.24 26.72 0.81
N ARG A 45 17.30 26.16 1.55
CA ARG A 45 17.08 26.44 2.98
C ARG A 45 16.91 25.11 3.69
N SER A 46 17.70 24.87 4.74
CA SER A 46 17.66 23.63 5.50
C SER A 46 17.47 23.92 6.97
N ALA A 47 16.90 22.98 7.74
CA ALA A 47 16.87 23.09 9.19
C ALA A 47 17.06 21.69 9.79
N PRO A 48 17.83 21.56 10.88
CA PRO A 48 17.94 20.29 11.58
C PRO A 48 16.61 19.93 12.24
N LEU A 49 15.98 18.84 11.80
CA LEU A 49 14.78 18.31 12.43
C LEU A 49 15.16 17.61 13.74
N ARG A 50 14.79 18.21 14.87
CA ARG A 50 14.88 17.52 16.17
C ARG A 50 13.74 16.51 16.27
N VAL A 51 14.00 15.29 15.83
CA VAL A 51 13.08 14.17 16.03
C VAL A 51 13.13 13.79 17.50
N ALA A 52 12.15 14.22 18.29
CA ALA A 52 11.97 13.73 19.64
C ALA A 52 11.48 12.28 19.56
N GLY A 53 12.34 11.30 19.86
CA GLY A 53 12.00 9.88 19.78
C GLY A 53 12.86 9.02 20.70
N THR A 54 12.28 7.91 21.19
CA THR A 54 12.84 6.98 22.19
C THR A 54 13.99 6.09 21.67
N GLY A 55 14.51 6.36 20.47
CA GLY A 55 15.38 5.44 19.74
C GLY A 55 14.63 4.33 19.00
N ASP A 56 13.34 4.13 19.29
CA ASP A 56 12.49 3.18 18.57
C ASP A 56 11.92 3.81 17.30
N ALA A 57 11.95 3.05 16.19
CA ALA A 57 11.48 3.51 14.88
C ALA A 57 9.95 3.77 14.81
N GLY A 58 9.19 3.45 15.86
CA GLY A 58 7.72 3.58 15.89
C GLY A 58 6.97 2.56 15.02
N PHE A 59 7.69 1.69 14.30
CA PHE A 59 7.16 0.63 13.46
C PHE A 59 7.65 -0.73 13.94
N GLU A 60 6.76 -1.72 13.94
CA GLU A 60 7.09 -3.11 14.20
C GLU A 60 7.14 -3.89 12.89
N ARG A 61 8.24 -4.62 12.66
CA ARG A 61 8.33 -5.53 11.52
C ARG A 61 7.51 -6.79 11.81
N LEU A 62 6.44 -7.00 11.03
CA LEU A 62 5.70 -8.25 11.05
C LEU A 62 6.32 -9.28 10.09
N PRO A 63 6.58 -10.53 10.54
CA PRO A 63 7.17 -11.55 9.69
C PRO A 63 6.14 -12.15 8.71
N PRO A 64 6.56 -12.62 7.51
CA PRO A 64 5.68 -13.31 6.56
C PRO A 64 4.91 -14.49 7.17
N ALA A 65 5.52 -15.21 8.12
CA ALA A 65 4.84 -16.32 8.81
C ALA A 65 3.63 -15.88 9.65
N LEU A 66 3.56 -14.60 10.05
CA LEU A 66 2.42 -14.01 10.76
C LEU A 66 1.42 -13.45 9.76
N THR A 67 1.90 -12.79 8.70
CA THR A 67 1.04 -12.01 7.80
C THR A 67 0.54 -12.77 6.59
N GLY A 68 1.24 -13.81 6.14
CA GLY A 68 1.01 -14.43 4.84
C GLY A 68 1.57 -13.63 3.65
N LEU A 69 2.22 -12.49 3.88
CA LEU A 69 2.85 -11.67 2.83
C LEU A 69 4.31 -12.09 2.64
N ASP A 70 4.58 -12.88 1.61
CA ASP A 70 5.92 -13.41 1.28
C ASP A 70 6.51 -12.87 -0.04
N PHE A 71 5.82 -11.92 -0.67
CA PHE A 71 6.23 -11.35 -1.95
C PHE A 71 7.62 -10.70 -1.89
N THR A 72 8.42 -10.92 -2.94
CA THR A 72 9.66 -10.18 -3.17
C THR A 72 9.80 -9.95 -4.67
N ASN A 73 9.92 -8.68 -5.08
CA ASN A 73 10.34 -8.34 -6.43
C ASN A 73 11.83 -8.63 -6.59
N ARG A 74 12.17 -9.84 -7.05
CA ARG A 74 13.56 -10.27 -7.26
C ARG A 74 13.97 -10.05 -8.70
N LEU A 75 15.05 -9.31 -8.88
CA LEU A 75 15.68 -9.06 -10.18
C LEU A 75 16.87 -10.01 -10.35
N PHE A 76 17.04 -10.57 -11.54
CA PHE A 76 18.10 -11.52 -11.86
C PHE A 76 18.63 -11.32 -13.29
N GLY A 77 19.89 -11.72 -13.48
CA GLY A 77 20.60 -11.59 -14.75
C GLY A 77 21.16 -10.18 -15.00
N GLU A 78 21.79 -10.01 -16.17
CA GLU A 78 22.54 -8.79 -16.52
C GLU A 78 21.66 -7.64 -17.04
N MET A 79 20.37 -7.91 -17.34
CA MET A 79 19.43 -6.92 -17.90
C MET A 79 19.30 -5.64 -17.06
N PHE A 80 19.62 -5.70 -15.77
CA PHE A 80 19.57 -4.58 -14.83
C PHE A 80 20.90 -3.86 -14.67
N LEU A 81 22.02 -4.47 -15.07
CA LEU A 81 23.34 -3.85 -15.00
C LEU A 81 23.51 -2.73 -16.04
N THR A 82 22.71 -2.77 -17.10
CA THR A 82 22.77 -1.82 -18.23
C THR A 82 21.52 -0.96 -18.37
N ASN A 83 20.45 -1.24 -17.60
CA ASN A 83 19.19 -0.50 -17.67
C ASN A 83 18.78 0.04 -16.28
N ALA A 84 19.08 1.31 -16.04
CA ALA A 84 18.76 2.00 -14.78
C ALA A 84 17.27 2.06 -14.46
N VAL A 85 16.37 2.01 -15.47
CA VAL A 85 14.91 2.02 -15.26
C VAL A 85 14.46 0.78 -14.47
N ALA A 86 15.20 -0.31 -14.63
CA ALA A 86 14.88 -1.57 -14.00
C ALA A 86 15.24 -1.59 -12.50
N HIS A 87 15.97 -0.56 -12.01
CA HIS A 87 16.20 -0.31 -10.57
C HIS A 87 15.08 0.52 -9.89
N ASN A 88 14.09 1.03 -10.64
CA ASN A 88 13.02 1.84 -10.07
C ASN A 88 12.05 1.04 -9.19
N GLY A 89 12.22 -0.28 -9.10
CA GLY A 89 11.33 -1.17 -8.35
C GLY A 89 10.04 -1.44 -9.11
N ALA A 90 9.06 -2.00 -8.39
CA ALA A 90 7.72 -2.26 -8.91
C ALA A 90 6.69 -1.70 -7.93
N GLY A 91 5.57 -1.24 -8.46
CA GLY A 91 4.52 -0.60 -7.66
C GLY A 91 3.69 -1.56 -6.80
N VAL A 92 3.08 -0.99 -5.77
CA VAL A 92 2.03 -1.60 -4.96
C VAL A 92 0.75 -0.80 -5.15
N ALA A 93 -0.39 -1.49 -5.19
CA ALA A 93 -1.71 -0.88 -5.18
C ALA A 93 -2.56 -1.52 -4.08
N ALA A 94 -3.53 -0.78 -3.56
CA ALA A 94 -4.37 -1.22 -2.46
C ALA A 94 -5.83 -0.85 -2.75
N SER A 95 -6.75 -1.79 -2.52
CA SER A 95 -8.19 -1.60 -2.71
C SER A 95 -8.96 -2.69 -1.97
N ASP A 96 -10.24 -2.51 -1.72
CA ASP A 96 -11.16 -3.56 -1.29
C ASP A 96 -11.71 -4.24 -2.56
N VAL A 97 -11.13 -5.37 -2.97
CA VAL A 97 -11.43 -5.95 -4.29
C VAL A 97 -12.66 -6.85 -4.29
N ASP A 98 -13.18 -7.20 -3.11
CA ASP A 98 -14.35 -8.08 -2.98
C ASP A 98 -15.48 -7.52 -2.12
N GLY A 99 -15.36 -6.25 -1.71
CA GLY A 99 -16.40 -5.49 -1.02
C GLY A 99 -16.60 -5.89 0.44
N ASP A 100 -15.61 -6.54 1.06
CA ASP A 100 -15.70 -6.98 2.46
C ASP A 100 -15.31 -5.91 3.49
N GLY A 101 -14.90 -4.72 3.00
CA GLY A 101 -14.49 -3.58 3.80
C GLY A 101 -13.04 -3.65 4.28
N LEU A 102 -12.28 -4.68 3.88
CA LEU A 102 -10.86 -4.81 4.18
C LEU A 102 -10.02 -4.43 2.97
N CYS A 103 -8.91 -3.72 3.22
CA CYS A 103 -8.01 -3.31 2.16
C CYS A 103 -7.07 -4.45 1.77
N ASP A 104 -7.18 -4.91 0.53
CA ASP A 104 -6.32 -5.89 -0.14
C ASP A 104 -5.09 -5.23 -0.76
N LEU A 105 -4.10 -6.05 -1.15
CA LEU A 105 -2.81 -5.58 -1.67
C LEU A 105 -2.44 -6.27 -2.98
N TYR A 106 -2.13 -5.47 -4.00
CA TYR A 106 -1.57 -5.94 -5.26
C TYR A 106 -0.11 -5.51 -5.41
N PHE A 107 0.76 -6.44 -5.77
CA PHE A 107 2.18 -6.20 -6.00
C PHE A 107 2.53 -6.47 -7.46
N ALA A 108 3.05 -5.45 -8.13
CA ALA A 108 3.66 -5.61 -9.44
C ALA A 108 5.03 -6.31 -9.31
N ASN A 109 5.38 -7.12 -10.29
CA ASN A 109 6.64 -7.84 -10.35
C ASN A 109 7.32 -7.58 -11.70
N LEU A 110 8.60 -7.22 -11.64
CA LEU A 110 9.39 -6.97 -12.84
C LEU A 110 9.81 -8.26 -13.52
N GLN A 111 10.12 -9.33 -12.79
CA GLN A 111 10.61 -10.60 -13.35
C GLN A 111 9.94 -11.81 -12.71
N GLY A 112 8.63 -11.81 -12.73
CA GLY A 112 7.84 -12.93 -12.24
C GLY A 112 6.36 -12.62 -12.27
N THR A 113 5.60 -13.44 -11.57
CA THR A 113 4.16 -13.25 -11.41
C THR A 113 3.91 -12.08 -10.45
N ASN A 114 3.01 -11.18 -10.84
CA ASN A 114 2.41 -10.22 -9.92
C ASN A 114 1.58 -10.96 -8.86
N ARG A 115 1.30 -10.33 -7.72
CA ARG A 115 0.55 -10.97 -6.64
C ARG A 115 -0.61 -10.13 -6.16
N LEU A 116 -1.78 -10.74 -5.97
CA LEU A 116 -2.91 -10.18 -5.25
C LEU A 116 -3.11 -10.92 -3.94
N TYR A 117 -3.05 -10.21 -2.83
CA TYR A 117 -3.27 -10.72 -1.49
C TYR A 117 -4.56 -10.15 -0.92
N ARG A 118 -5.52 -11.02 -0.64
CA ARG A 118 -6.75 -10.68 0.08
C ARG A 118 -6.47 -10.53 1.56
N ASN A 119 -6.95 -9.45 2.16
CA ASN A 119 -6.90 -9.20 3.59
C ASN A 119 -7.96 -10.02 4.32
N LEU A 120 -7.54 -10.77 5.33
CA LEU A 120 -8.40 -11.61 6.16
C LEU A 120 -8.66 -10.99 7.55
N GLY A 121 -8.19 -9.75 7.77
CA GLY A 121 -8.19 -9.07 9.05
C GLY A 121 -7.02 -9.51 9.94
N GLY A 122 -6.76 -8.71 10.98
CA GLY A 122 -5.72 -9.02 11.98
C GLY A 122 -4.33 -9.21 11.39
N TRP A 123 -3.97 -8.43 10.36
CA TRP A 123 -2.71 -8.49 9.61
C TRP A 123 -2.46 -9.79 8.85
N LYS A 124 -3.48 -10.62 8.63
CA LYS A 124 -3.38 -11.86 7.84
C LYS A 124 -3.86 -11.64 6.41
N PHE A 125 -3.16 -12.24 5.47
CA PHE A 125 -3.39 -12.11 4.05
C PHE A 125 -3.33 -13.49 3.36
N ALA A 126 -4.14 -13.68 2.33
CA ALA A 126 -4.13 -14.87 1.48
C ALA A 126 -3.83 -14.50 0.04
N ASP A 127 -2.89 -15.20 -0.60
CA ASP A 127 -2.63 -15.07 -2.03
C ASP A 127 -3.82 -15.62 -2.83
N ILE A 128 -4.53 -14.73 -3.53
CA ILE A 128 -5.65 -15.07 -4.41
C ILE A 128 -5.32 -14.85 -5.89
N THR A 129 -4.04 -14.65 -6.24
CA THR A 129 -3.58 -14.27 -7.58
C THR A 129 -4.12 -15.18 -8.70
N GLY A 130 -4.03 -16.50 -8.49
CA GLY A 130 -4.46 -17.49 -9.47
C GLY A 130 -5.97 -17.45 -9.71
N PRO A 131 -6.79 -17.64 -8.66
CA PRO A 131 -8.24 -17.52 -8.76
C PRO A 131 -8.73 -16.16 -9.27
N ALA A 132 -8.02 -15.08 -8.97
CA ALA A 132 -8.36 -13.72 -9.40
C ALA A 132 -8.00 -13.43 -10.87
N GLY A 133 -7.09 -14.21 -11.48
CA GLY A 133 -6.72 -14.05 -12.90
C GLY A 133 -5.73 -12.91 -13.19
N VAL A 134 -5.10 -12.32 -12.17
CA VAL A 134 -4.34 -11.06 -12.28
C VAL A 134 -2.81 -11.23 -12.21
N GLY A 135 -2.31 -12.43 -12.46
CA GLY A 135 -0.88 -12.74 -12.33
C GLY A 135 0.04 -12.07 -13.37
N CYS A 136 -0.52 -11.55 -14.46
CA CYS A 136 0.21 -10.85 -15.54
C CYS A 136 1.44 -11.62 -16.06
N ALA A 137 1.32 -12.93 -16.28
CA ALA A 137 2.43 -13.77 -16.72
C ALA A 137 3.08 -13.21 -18.01
N GLY A 138 4.42 -13.16 -18.02
CA GLY A 138 5.20 -12.66 -19.14
C GLY A 138 5.33 -11.12 -19.24
N GLN A 139 4.69 -10.37 -18.35
CA GLN A 139 4.81 -8.91 -18.32
C GLN A 139 5.83 -8.42 -17.30
N LEU A 140 6.73 -7.52 -17.73
CA LEU A 140 7.59 -6.75 -16.83
C LEU A 140 6.77 -5.60 -16.22
N SER A 141 6.09 -5.85 -15.11
CA SER A 141 5.15 -4.89 -14.51
C SER A 141 5.87 -3.86 -13.64
N THR A 142 5.56 -2.58 -13.84
CA THR A 142 6.21 -1.46 -13.14
C THR A 142 5.30 -0.77 -12.13
N GLY A 143 3.99 -0.82 -12.34
CA GLY A 143 3.03 -0.18 -11.46
C GLY A 143 1.64 -0.74 -11.65
N ALA A 144 0.79 -0.49 -10.66
CA ALA A 144 -0.61 -0.86 -10.70
C ALA A 144 -1.46 0.24 -10.07
N ALA A 145 -2.71 0.32 -10.46
CA ALA A 145 -3.71 1.21 -9.86
C ALA A 145 -5.07 0.51 -9.85
N PHE A 146 -5.85 0.76 -8.80
CA PHE A 146 -7.26 0.37 -8.74
C PHE A 146 -8.13 1.59 -9.02
N ALA A 147 -9.15 1.41 -9.86
CA ALA A 147 -10.14 2.42 -10.19
C ALA A 147 -11.40 1.76 -10.75
N ASP A 148 -12.58 2.28 -10.44
CA ASP A 148 -13.82 1.88 -11.12
C ASP A 148 -13.83 2.55 -12.52
N VAL A 149 -13.44 1.81 -13.55
CA VAL A 149 -13.30 2.38 -14.90
C VAL A 149 -14.55 2.23 -15.75
N ASN A 150 -15.43 1.29 -15.40
CA ASN A 150 -16.66 1.01 -16.14
C ASN A 150 -17.92 1.63 -15.47
N GLY A 151 -17.79 2.16 -14.24
CA GLY A 151 -18.86 2.79 -13.47
C GLY A 151 -19.81 1.81 -12.78
N ASP A 152 -19.40 0.56 -12.54
CA ASP A 152 -20.23 -0.47 -11.92
C ASP A 152 -20.17 -0.49 -10.39
N GLY A 153 -19.31 0.35 -9.80
CA GLY A 153 -19.12 0.45 -8.36
C GLY A 153 -18.11 -0.56 -7.79
N HIS A 154 -17.41 -1.33 -8.63
CA HIS A 154 -16.31 -2.20 -8.24
C HIS A 154 -14.98 -1.65 -8.75
N THR A 155 -13.92 -1.80 -7.96
CA THR A 155 -12.60 -1.32 -8.42
C THR A 155 -11.99 -2.32 -9.40
N ASP A 156 -11.74 -1.86 -10.61
CA ASP A 156 -10.98 -2.55 -11.65
C ASP A 156 -9.48 -2.34 -11.43
N LEU A 157 -8.65 -3.18 -12.07
CA LEU A 157 -7.20 -3.17 -11.93
C LEU A 157 -6.51 -2.79 -13.24
N LEU A 158 -5.70 -1.74 -13.18
CA LEU A 158 -4.78 -1.33 -14.25
C LEU A 158 -3.36 -1.76 -13.88
N VAL A 159 -2.66 -2.40 -14.82
CA VAL A 159 -1.27 -2.84 -14.62
C VAL A 159 -0.39 -2.36 -15.76
N ASN A 160 0.55 -1.47 -15.44
CA ASN A 160 1.50 -0.92 -16.41
C ASN A 160 2.71 -1.85 -16.61
N GLY A 161 3.13 -2.03 -17.86
CA GLY A 161 4.31 -2.80 -18.24
C GLY A 161 5.28 -2.02 -19.13
N ILE A 162 6.57 -2.37 -19.08
CA ILE A 162 7.63 -1.68 -19.85
C ILE A 162 7.42 -1.84 -21.37
N THR A 163 6.95 -3.00 -21.83
CA THR A 163 6.86 -3.35 -23.25
C THR A 163 5.45 -3.70 -23.73
N ALA A 164 4.55 -4.05 -22.82
CA ALA A 164 3.19 -4.47 -23.14
C ALA A 164 2.16 -3.31 -23.16
N GLY A 165 2.56 -2.11 -22.69
CA GLY A 165 1.61 -1.05 -22.37
C GLY A 165 0.88 -1.34 -21.05
N THR A 166 -0.32 -0.77 -20.89
CA THR A 166 -1.15 -0.98 -19.70
C THR A 166 -2.26 -2.00 -19.99
N ARG A 167 -2.35 -3.03 -19.15
CA ARG A 167 -3.45 -4.01 -19.16
C ARG A 167 -4.55 -3.55 -18.21
N LEU A 168 -5.80 -3.78 -18.60
CA LEU A 168 -6.98 -3.50 -17.79
C LEU A 168 -7.68 -4.82 -17.45
N PHE A 169 -8.03 -4.96 -16.18
CA PHE A 169 -8.71 -6.11 -15.62
C PHE A 169 -10.00 -5.63 -14.94
N VAL A 170 -11.15 -6.01 -15.47
CA VAL A 170 -12.48 -5.64 -14.96
C VAL A 170 -12.89 -6.60 -13.85
N ASN A 171 -13.29 -6.07 -12.70
CA ASN A 171 -13.63 -6.85 -11.51
C ASN A 171 -15.12 -7.25 -11.48
N ASP A 172 -15.44 -8.47 -11.04
CA ASP A 172 -16.82 -8.92 -10.82
C ASP A 172 -17.39 -8.51 -9.44
N GLY A 173 -16.65 -7.69 -8.69
CA GLY A 173 -16.96 -7.27 -7.32
C GLY A 173 -16.73 -8.35 -6.27
N ARG A 174 -16.15 -9.50 -6.64
CA ARG A 174 -15.86 -10.64 -5.76
C ARG A 174 -14.39 -11.04 -5.83
N GLY A 175 -13.53 -10.11 -6.26
CA GLY A 175 -12.10 -10.31 -6.42
C GLY A 175 -11.71 -11.22 -7.58
N ARG A 176 -12.60 -11.45 -8.56
CA ARG A 176 -12.25 -12.11 -9.83
C ARG A 176 -12.26 -11.10 -10.95
N PHE A 177 -11.21 -11.15 -11.75
CA PHE A 177 -11.03 -10.18 -12.81
C PHE A 177 -11.01 -10.84 -14.19
N ALA A 178 -11.64 -10.17 -15.14
CA ALA A 178 -11.54 -10.48 -16.56
C ALA A 178 -10.66 -9.43 -17.25
N GLU A 179 -9.64 -9.87 -17.98
CA GLU A 179 -8.86 -8.94 -18.79
C GLU A 179 -9.71 -8.37 -19.93
N SER A 180 -9.70 -7.06 -20.09
CA SER A 180 -10.33 -6.38 -21.22
C SER A 180 -9.33 -6.20 -22.36
N ALA A 181 -9.69 -6.69 -23.55
CA ALA A 181 -8.97 -6.41 -24.79
C ALA A 181 -9.39 -5.05 -25.39
N ASP A 182 -8.62 -4.57 -26.37
CA ASP A 182 -8.97 -3.43 -27.24
C ASP A 182 -9.28 -2.10 -26.52
N THR A 183 -8.69 -1.91 -25.33
CA THR A 183 -8.88 -0.71 -24.50
C THR A 183 -8.18 0.54 -25.04
N GLY A 184 -7.31 0.38 -26.05
CA GLY A 184 -6.38 1.42 -26.50
C GLY A 184 -5.23 1.68 -25.51
N LEU A 185 -5.17 0.96 -24.38
CA LEU A 185 -4.11 1.08 -23.37
C LEU A 185 -2.96 0.08 -23.60
N ALA A 186 -3.24 -1.02 -24.29
CA ALA A 186 -2.24 -1.97 -24.73
C ALA A 186 -1.35 -1.33 -25.80
N ARG A 187 -0.04 -1.64 -25.78
CA ARG A 187 0.84 -1.22 -26.85
C ARG A 187 0.53 -2.06 -28.09
N ALA A 188 0.01 -1.42 -29.14
CA ALA A 188 0.03 -2.02 -30.46
C ALA A 188 1.51 -2.19 -30.87
N ASP A 189 1.89 -3.43 -31.17
CA ASP A 189 3.16 -3.77 -31.81
C ASP A 189 4.37 -3.77 -30.86
N ALA A 190 4.57 -4.89 -30.16
CA ALA A 190 5.88 -5.30 -29.67
C ALA A 190 6.64 -5.95 -30.84
N ALA A 191 7.33 -5.12 -31.62
CA ALA A 191 8.36 -5.56 -32.58
C ALA A 191 9.67 -5.88 -31.87
#